data_AF-A0A959P3V6-F1
#
_entry.id   AF-A0A959P3V6-F1
#
_cell.length_a   1.000
_cell.length_b   1.000
_cell.length_c   1.000
_cell.angle_alpha   90.00
_cell.angle_beta   90.00
_cell.angle_gamma   90.00
#
_symmetry.space_group_name_H-M   'P 1'
#
loop_
_entity.id
_entity.type
_entity.pdbx_description
1 polymer ?
#
loop_
_entity_poly.entity_id
_entity_poly.type
_entity_poly.pdbx_seq_one_letter_code
_entity_poly.pdbx_strand_id
1 'polypeptide(L)'
;MTCGLDYIPKHLHTKDKPLIEEFYEGEKLFYRCKEGECEKPYNKKRLYDISHNRNFCEENTYKKDDVLYNVIENDPEERYQGLNIAELKIVNLNGSFTYIKTIEINKELSAIIKLKHAPIPCMYPHSVFEISVNDVVVTPDNYKTVLDKGSKMYKNLRTSIRQELSSMIQSGSIDSDEEVEIINEP
;
A
#
# COMPACT_ATOMS: atom_id res chain seq x y z
N MET A 1 11.79 -1.09 17.62
CA MET A 1 10.89 -2.18 18.06
C MET A 1 11.50 -3.51 17.65
N THR A 2 11.27 -4.58 18.39
CA THR A 2 11.85 -5.91 18.14
C THR A 2 10.76 -6.90 17.79
N CYS A 3 11.00 -7.78 16.82
CA CYS A 3 10.07 -8.86 16.48
C CYS A 3 10.03 -9.90 17.61
N GLY A 4 8.83 -10.26 18.08
CA GLY A 4 8.63 -11.30 19.10
C GLY A 4 8.22 -12.67 18.54
N LEU A 5 8.19 -12.83 17.21
CA LEU A 5 7.71 -14.04 16.54
C LEU A 5 8.89 -14.86 15.99
N ASP A 6 9.19 -15.98 16.64
CA ASP A 6 10.38 -16.80 16.35
C ASP A 6 10.36 -17.48 14.97
N TYR A 7 9.17 -17.78 14.45
CA TYR A 7 8.99 -18.38 13.12
C TYR A 7 9.23 -17.39 11.97
N ILE A 8 9.25 -16.08 12.25
CA ILE A 8 9.53 -15.06 11.23
C ILE A 8 11.03 -15.05 10.93
N PRO A 9 11.44 -15.21 9.66
CA PRO A 9 12.83 -15.14 9.27
C PRO A 9 13.52 -13.84 9.70
N LYS A 10 14.78 -13.96 10.13
CA LYS A 10 15.59 -12.81 10.60
C LYS A 10 15.73 -11.70 9.57
N HIS A 11 15.73 -12.01 8.28
CA HIS A 11 15.82 -10.97 7.24
C HIS A 11 14.56 -10.09 7.17
N LEU A 12 13.44 -10.53 7.72
CA LEU A 12 12.21 -9.73 7.83
C LEU A 12 12.13 -8.92 9.12
N HIS A 13 13.08 -9.09 10.05
CA HIS A 13 13.07 -8.34 11.30
C HIS A 13 13.57 -6.92 11.05
N THR A 14 12.84 -5.94 11.59
CA THR A 14 13.16 -4.51 11.43
C THR A 14 14.36 -4.07 12.27
N LYS A 15 14.70 -4.82 13.32
CA LYS A 15 15.68 -4.43 14.32
C LYS A 15 16.99 -3.92 13.66
N ASP A 16 17.36 -2.69 14.01
CA ASP A 16 18.58 -1.97 13.58
C ASP A 16 18.72 -1.69 12.08
N LYS A 17 17.66 -1.93 11.29
CA LYS A 17 17.63 -1.58 9.87
C LYS A 17 17.15 -0.13 9.66
N PRO A 18 17.76 0.63 8.75
CA PRO A 18 17.36 2.00 8.48
C PRO A 18 16.01 2.07 7.76
N LEU A 19 15.34 3.20 7.86
CA LEU A 19 14.20 3.48 7.00
C LEU A 19 14.70 3.83 5.59
N ILE A 20 14.34 3.02 4.60
CA ILE A 20 14.58 3.32 3.17
C ILE A 20 13.40 4.14 2.63
N GLU A 21 13.53 5.46 2.54
CA GLU A 21 12.44 6.35 2.07
C GLU A 21 12.22 6.28 0.55
N GLU A 22 13.28 5.98 -0.19
CA GLU A 22 13.28 5.91 -1.65
C GLU A 22 12.80 4.55 -2.15
N PHE A 23 12.19 4.57 -3.34
CA PHE A 23 11.78 3.45 -4.16
C PHE A 23 12.48 3.57 -5.51
N TYR A 24 12.74 2.42 -6.13
CA TYR A 24 13.53 2.36 -7.37
C TYR A 24 12.76 1.67 -8.48
N GLU A 25 13.04 2.07 -9.72
CA GLU A 25 12.59 1.35 -10.89
C GLU A 25 13.11 -0.10 -10.87
N GLY A 26 12.25 -1.03 -11.26
CA GLY A 26 12.52 -2.47 -11.15
C GLY A 26 12.18 -3.09 -9.80
N GLU A 27 11.97 -2.28 -8.75
CA GLU A 27 11.53 -2.78 -7.45
C GLU A 27 10.14 -3.39 -7.56
N LYS A 28 9.93 -4.49 -6.81
CA LYS A 28 8.66 -5.20 -6.75
C LYS A 28 7.98 -5.00 -5.40
N LEU A 29 6.67 -4.84 -5.43
CA LEU A 29 5.80 -4.84 -4.26
C LEU A 29 4.87 -6.06 -4.32
N PHE A 30 4.72 -6.74 -3.18
CA PHE A 30 3.91 -7.94 -3.06
C PHE A 30 2.68 -7.68 -2.19
N TYR A 31 1.51 -8.07 -2.68
CA TYR A 31 0.24 -7.96 -1.99
C TYR A 31 -0.43 -9.32 -1.85
N ARG A 32 -0.90 -9.64 -0.65
CA ARG A 32 -1.72 -10.84 -0.41
C ARG A 32 -3.19 -10.55 -0.70
N CYS A 33 -3.82 -11.35 -1.55
CA CYS A 33 -5.25 -11.29 -1.86
C CYS A 33 -5.88 -12.68 -1.80
N LYS A 34 -7.17 -12.77 -1.43
CA LYS A 34 -7.92 -14.02 -1.59
C LYS A 34 -8.19 -14.28 -3.07
N GLU A 35 -8.45 -15.54 -3.39
CA GLU A 35 -8.93 -15.92 -4.73
C GLU A 35 -10.19 -15.12 -5.09
N GLY A 36 -10.23 -14.60 -6.33
CA GLY A 36 -11.30 -13.72 -6.80
C GLY A 36 -11.30 -12.29 -6.23
N GLU A 37 -10.56 -12.01 -5.15
CA GLU A 37 -10.44 -10.64 -4.60
C GLU A 37 -9.35 -9.82 -5.30
N CYS A 38 -8.42 -10.44 -6.03
CA CYS A 38 -7.37 -9.72 -6.73
C CYS A 38 -7.90 -8.82 -7.87
N GLU A 39 -9.12 -9.06 -8.39
CA GLU A 39 -9.78 -8.13 -9.32
C GLU A 39 -10.20 -6.82 -8.64
N LYS A 40 -10.53 -6.88 -7.34
CA LYS A 40 -11.01 -5.75 -6.53
C LYS A 40 -10.36 -5.74 -5.13
N PRO A 41 -9.02 -5.63 -5.07
CA PRO A 41 -8.20 -6.00 -3.91
C PRO A 41 -8.48 -5.18 -2.64
N TYR A 42 -9.07 -4.00 -2.77
CA TYR A 42 -9.22 -3.02 -1.67
C TYR A 42 -10.67 -2.66 -1.34
N ASN A 43 -11.66 -3.30 -1.96
CA ASN A 43 -13.07 -2.95 -1.74
C ASN A 43 -13.52 -3.13 -0.29
N LYS A 44 -13.01 -4.15 0.40
CA LYS A 44 -13.36 -4.46 1.80
C LYS A 44 -12.36 -3.89 2.80
N LYS A 45 -11.24 -3.32 2.34
CA LYS A 45 -10.20 -2.75 3.19
C LYS A 45 -10.47 -1.28 3.47
N ARG A 46 -10.12 -0.87 4.68
CA ARG A 46 -9.97 0.55 4.99
C ARG A 46 -8.73 1.06 4.27
N LEU A 47 -8.82 2.28 3.75
CA LEU A 47 -7.77 2.82 2.90
C LEU A 47 -6.44 3.04 3.65
N TYR A 48 -6.48 3.23 4.98
CA TYR A 48 -5.27 3.30 5.82
C TYR A 48 -4.62 1.92 6.08
N ASP A 49 -5.28 0.80 5.76
CA ASP A 49 -4.79 -0.57 5.99
C ASP A 49 -4.19 -1.20 4.73
N ILE A 50 -3.93 -0.41 3.69
CA ILE A 50 -3.38 -0.91 2.43
C ILE A 50 -1.86 -0.96 2.56
N SER A 51 -1.33 -2.19 2.52
CA SER A 51 0.09 -2.47 2.70
C SER A 51 0.61 -3.48 1.69
N HIS A 52 1.89 -3.35 1.35
CA HIS A 52 2.63 -4.27 0.48
C HIS A 52 3.99 -4.59 1.08
N ASN A 53 4.59 -5.72 0.70
CA ASN A 53 5.99 -6.00 0.99
C ASN A 53 6.87 -5.61 -0.20
N ARG A 54 7.86 -4.77 0.06
CA ARG A 54 8.94 -4.41 -0.86
C ARG A 54 9.90 -5.57 -1.07
N ASN A 55 10.51 -5.65 -2.25
CA ASN A 55 11.68 -6.50 -2.45
C ASN A 55 13.01 -5.74 -2.42
N PHE A 56 12.99 -4.39 -2.45
CA PHE A 56 14.18 -3.53 -2.52
C PHE A 56 15.14 -3.85 -3.69
N CYS A 57 14.64 -4.42 -4.79
CA CYS A 57 15.46 -4.98 -5.88
C CYS A 57 16.40 -6.14 -5.44
N GLU A 58 16.15 -6.77 -4.29
CA GLU A 58 16.92 -7.89 -3.75
C GLU A 58 16.11 -9.19 -3.76
N GLU A 59 15.91 -9.79 -4.94
CA GLU A 59 15.02 -10.96 -5.12
C GLU A 59 15.41 -12.20 -4.29
N ASN A 60 16.69 -12.31 -3.91
CA ASN A 60 17.19 -13.42 -3.10
C ASN A 60 16.92 -13.23 -1.60
N THR A 61 16.87 -11.98 -1.14
CA THR A 61 16.68 -11.62 0.27
C THR A 61 15.20 -11.51 0.59
N TYR A 62 14.46 -10.69 -0.17
CA TYR A 62 13.06 -10.38 0.09
C TYR A 62 12.19 -11.01 -0.99
N LYS A 63 11.65 -12.17 -0.65
CA LYS A 63 10.94 -13.03 -1.59
C LYS A 63 9.46 -12.71 -1.59
N LYS A 64 8.81 -13.01 -2.72
CA LYS A 64 7.36 -12.89 -2.87
C LYS A 64 6.59 -13.54 -1.72
N ASP A 65 6.99 -14.74 -1.32
CA ASP A 65 6.34 -15.54 -0.27
C ASP A 65 6.50 -14.97 1.14
N ASP A 66 7.35 -13.97 1.36
CA ASP A 66 7.52 -13.34 2.67
C ASP A 66 6.25 -12.58 3.10
N VAL A 67 5.41 -12.15 2.15
CA VAL A 67 4.13 -11.50 2.45
C VAL A 67 3.09 -12.44 3.09
N LEU A 68 3.34 -13.75 3.07
CA LEU A 68 2.45 -14.74 3.66
C LEU A 68 2.74 -15.02 5.14
N TYR A 69 3.85 -14.55 5.69
CA TYR A 69 4.09 -14.68 7.12
C TYR A 69 3.04 -13.90 7.92
N ASN A 70 2.45 -14.55 8.92
CA ASN A 70 1.52 -13.91 9.82
C ASN A 70 2.29 -13.14 10.89
N VAL A 71 1.96 -11.87 11.10
CA VAL A 71 2.64 -11.01 12.07
C VAL A 71 1.79 -10.71 13.30
N ILE A 72 0.67 -11.42 13.45
CA ILE A 72 -0.27 -11.28 14.56
C ILE A 72 0.15 -12.22 15.69
N GLU A 73 0.59 -11.68 16.82
CA GLU A 73 1.19 -12.46 17.93
C GLU A 73 0.30 -13.57 18.51
N ASN A 74 -1.02 -13.40 18.45
CA ASN A 74 -1.98 -14.33 19.06
C ASN A 74 -2.72 -15.20 18.02
N ASP A 75 -2.30 -15.17 16.76
CA ASP A 75 -2.89 -16.02 15.72
C ASP A 75 -2.16 -17.37 15.69
N PRO A 76 -2.88 -18.51 15.75
CA PRO A 76 -2.25 -19.83 15.73
C PRO A 76 -1.56 -20.17 14.41
N GLU A 77 -1.88 -19.47 13.31
CA GLU A 77 -1.30 -19.74 12.00
C GLU A 77 -0.05 -18.88 11.77
N GLU A 78 1.12 -19.52 11.61
CA GLU A 78 2.39 -18.82 11.32
C GLU A 78 2.44 -18.22 9.91
N ARG A 79 1.69 -18.82 8.98
CA ARG A 79 1.59 -18.39 7.58
C ARG A 79 0.14 -18.39 7.13
N TYR A 80 -0.25 -17.35 6.41
CA TYR A 80 -1.54 -17.31 5.75
C TYR A 80 -1.65 -18.41 4.69
N GLN A 81 -2.69 -19.23 4.78
CA GLN A 81 -3.01 -20.30 3.83
C GLN A 81 -4.05 -19.83 2.81
N GLY A 82 -3.98 -20.38 1.59
CA GLY A 82 -5.00 -20.16 0.55
C GLY A 82 -5.09 -18.71 0.03
N LEU A 83 -4.03 -17.91 0.21
CA LEU A 83 -3.94 -16.57 -0.36
C LEU A 83 -3.08 -16.58 -1.63
N ASN A 84 -3.53 -15.82 -2.62
CA ASN A 84 -2.74 -15.46 -3.79
C ASN A 84 -1.84 -14.27 -3.46
N ILE A 85 -0.78 -14.10 -4.25
CA ILE A 85 0.13 -12.96 -4.14
C ILE A 85 0.16 -12.22 -5.47
N ALA A 86 -0.40 -11.01 -5.47
CA ALA A 86 -0.25 -10.05 -6.55
C ALA A 86 1.13 -9.38 -6.47
N GLU A 87 1.69 -9.07 -7.62
CA GLU A 87 3.01 -8.45 -7.77
C GLU A 87 2.84 -7.16 -8.57
N LEU A 88 3.40 -6.07 -8.04
CA LEU A 88 3.54 -4.79 -8.72
C LEU A 88 5.01 -4.57 -9.01
N LYS A 89 5.35 -4.15 -10.22
CA LYS A 89 6.69 -3.67 -10.56
C LYS A 89 6.68 -2.16 -10.71
N ILE A 90 7.61 -1.46 -10.06
CA ILE A 90 7.82 -0.04 -10.30
C ILE A 90 8.48 0.12 -11.67
N VAL A 91 7.78 0.78 -12.59
CA VAL A 91 8.25 1.02 -13.96
C VAL A 91 8.82 2.43 -14.09
N ASN A 92 8.15 3.43 -13.53
CA ASN A 92 8.58 4.82 -13.55
C ASN A 92 8.06 5.59 -12.31
N LEU A 93 8.88 6.46 -11.74
CA LEU A 93 8.58 7.33 -10.59
C LEU A 93 8.74 8.84 -10.88
N ASN A 94 8.97 9.25 -12.13
CA ASN A 94 9.08 10.66 -12.53
C ASN A 94 10.00 11.52 -11.65
N GLY A 95 11.10 10.93 -11.19
CA GLY A 95 12.13 11.59 -10.40
C GLY A 95 11.77 11.85 -8.93
N SER A 96 10.57 11.49 -8.44
CA SER A 96 10.19 11.70 -7.04
C SER A 96 10.72 10.64 -6.07
N PHE A 97 11.48 9.63 -6.56
CA PHE A 97 11.95 8.46 -5.81
C PHE A 97 10.87 7.75 -4.99
N THR A 98 9.60 8.04 -5.24
CA THR A 98 8.44 7.38 -4.66
C THR A 98 7.22 7.74 -5.49
N TYR A 99 6.23 6.86 -5.50
CA TYR A 99 4.96 7.15 -6.16
C TYR A 99 4.18 8.19 -5.36
N ILE A 100 3.75 9.26 -6.06
CA ILE A 100 2.88 10.30 -5.52
C ILE A 100 1.81 10.59 -6.57
N LYS A 101 0.53 10.50 -6.18
CA LYS A 101 -0.59 10.91 -7.03
C LYS A 101 -1.54 11.79 -6.25
N THR A 102 -1.96 12.87 -6.90
CA THR A 102 -3.02 13.74 -6.40
C THR A 102 -4.31 13.40 -7.13
N ILE A 103 -5.38 13.17 -6.36
CA ILE A 103 -6.74 13.00 -6.86
C ILE A 103 -7.55 14.21 -6.38
N GLU A 104 -8.00 15.03 -7.31
CA GLU A 104 -8.82 16.22 -7.01
C GLU A 104 -10.28 15.97 -7.41
N ILE A 105 -11.21 16.08 -6.45
CA ILE A 105 -12.65 16.02 -6.73
C ILE A 105 -13.16 17.42 -7.08
N ASN A 106 -12.67 18.43 -6.36
CA ASN A 106 -12.83 19.83 -6.67
C ASN A 106 -11.81 20.66 -5.87
N LYS A 107 -11.89 21.99 -5.99
CA LYS A 107 -11.00 22.95 -5.31
C LYS A 107 -10.94 22.83 -3.79
N GLU A 108 -11.94 22.21 -3.15
CA GLU A 108 -12.04 22.10 -1.69
C GLU A 108 -11.73 20.70 -1.17
N LEU A 109 -11.63 19.70 -2.05
CA LEU A 109 -11.45 18.31 -1.67
C LEU A 109 -10.49 17.60 -2.63
N SER A 110 -9.30 17.33 -2.11
CA SER A 110 -8.28 16.52 -2.77
C SER A 110 -7.72 15.47 -1.83
N ALA A 111 -7.14 14.42 -2.42
CA ALA A 111 -6.31 13.47 -1.70
C ALA A 111 -4.95 13.32 -2.37
N ILE A 112 -3.92 13.08 -1.55
CA ILE A 112 -2.60 12.68 -1.99
C ILE A 112 -2.39 11.23 -1.57
N ILE A 113 -2.01 10.39 -2.53
CA ILE A 113 -1.57 9.02 -2.31
C ILE A 113 -0.04 9.03 -2.42
N LYS A 114 0.65 8.58 -1.38
CA LYS A 114 2.11 8.48 -1.36
C LYS A 114 2.53 7.07 -0.96
N LEU A 115 3.34 6.43 -1.79
CA LEU A 115 3.96 5.16 -1.42
C LEU A 115 5.06 5.43 -0.37
N LYS A 116 5.05 4.68 0.73
CA LYS A 116 5.94 4.93 1.86
C LYS A 116 6.42 3.62 2.47
N HIS A 117 7.71 3.55 2.76
CA HIS A 117 8.24 2.49 3.59
C HIS A 117 7.79 2.69 5.04
N ALA A 118 7.16 1.68 5.61
CA ALA A 118 6.56 1.75 6.94
C ALA A 118 6.80 0.42 7.67
N PRO A 119 8.07 0.08 7.97
CA PRO A 119 8.44 -1.20 8.53
C PRO A 119 7.74 -1.44 9.87
N ILE A 120 7.24 -2.65 10.08
CA ILE A 120 6.69 -3.12 11.36
C ILE A 120 7.68 -4.11 11.99
N PRO A 121 7.61 -4.41 13.31
CA PRO A 121 8.67 -5.15 14.01
C PRO A 121 9.09 -6.45 13.31
N CYS A 122 8.12 -7.24 12.85
CA CYS A 122 8.29 -8.53 12.19
C CYS A 122 8.14 -8.49 10.66
N MET A 123 8.12 -7.30 10.04
CA MET A 123 8.05 -7.18 8.58
C MET A 123 8.73 -5.88 8.14
N TYR A 124 10.06 -5.93 8.06
CA TYR A 124 10.88 -4.85 7.53
C TYR A 124 10.47 -4.40 6.12
N PRO A 125 10.22 -5.28 5.13
CA PRO A 125 9.81 -4.83 3.79
C PRO A 125 8.43 -4.17 3.75
N HIS A 126 7.72 -4.04 4.87
CA HIS A 126 6.37 -3.48 4.89
C HIS A 126 6.36 -2.02 4.40
N SER A 127 5.48 -1.76 3.45
CA SER A 127 5.21 -0.46 2.85
C SER A 127 3.71 -0.22 2.78
N VAL A 128 3.31 1.05 2.71
CA VAL A 128 1.91 1.47 2.69
C VAL A 128 1.69 2.52 1.60
N PHE A 129 0.47 2.59 1.11
CA PHE A 129 0.00 3.78 0.40
C PHE A 129 -0.60 4.74 1.43
N GLU A 130 0.21 5.70 1.88
CA GLU A 130 -0.21 6.74 2.81
C GLU A 130 -1.15 7.71 2.08
N ILE A 131 -2.34 7.90 2.64
CA ILE A 131 -3.36 8.76 2.05
C ILE A 131 -3.53 9.97 2.93
N SER A 132 -3.44 11.15 2.34
CA SER A 132 -3.76 12.43 2.99
C SER A 132 -4.95 13.07 2.29
N VAL A 133 -5.85 13.69 3.03
CA VAL A 133 -7.00 14.44 2.49
C VAL A 133 -6.90 15.87 2.99
N ASN A 134 -6.82 16.84 2.09
CA ASN A 134 -6.58 18.26 2.42
C ASN A 134 -5.43 18.40 3.45
N ASP A 135 -4.28 17.79 3.15
CA ASP A 135 -3.05 17.77 3.95
C ASP A 135 -3.13 17.04 5.31
N VAL A 136 -4.25 16.36 5.60
CA VAL A 136 -4.38 15.54 6.82
C VAL A 136 -4.22 14.06 6.49
N VAL A 137 -3.16 13.44 7.04
CA VAL A 137 -2.92 11.99 6.91
C VAL A 137 -4.08 11.20 7.53
N VAL A 138 -4.60 10.25 6.77
CA VAL A 138 -5.69 9.37 7.15
C VAL A 138 -5.16 8.25 8.03
N THR A 139 -5.70 8.13 9.23
CA THR A 139 -5.32 7.15 10.27
C THR A 139 -6.57 6.41 10.76
N PRO A 140 -6.43 5.29 11.50
CA PRO A 140 -7.57 4.60 12.09
C PRO A 140 -8.45 5.53 12.95
N ASP A 141 -7.84 6.40 13.74
CA ASP A 141 -8.53 7.27 14.70
C ASP A 141 -9.32 8.39 14.02
N ASN A 142 -8.83 8.90 12.89
CA ASN A 142 -9.46 10.01 12.18
C ASN A 142 -10.23 9.58 10.92
N TYR A 143 -10.24 8.29 10.56
CA TYR A 143 -10.78 7.81 9.29
C TYR A 143 -12.20 8.31 9.01
N LYS A 144 -13.08 8.23 10.01
CA LYS A 144 -14.49 8.62 9.89
C LYS A 144 -14.67 10.13 9.67
N THR A 145 -13.83 10.94 10.29
CA THR A 145 -13.92 12.41 10.23
C THR A 145 -13.15 12.99 9.06
N VAL A 146 -12.13 12.31 8.55
CA VAL A 146 -11.28 12.80 7.46
C VAL A 146 -11.74 12.27 6.10
N LEU A 147 -12.04 10.97 5.96
CA LEU A 147 -12.26 10.34 4.66
C LEU A 147 -13.61 9.60 4.53
N ASP A 148 -14.16 9.01 5.60
CA ASP A 148 -15.44 8.27 5.57
C ASP A 148 -16.68 9.15 5.83
N LYS A 149 -16.66 10.42 5.40
CA LYS A 149 -17.83 11.29 5.50
C LYS A 149 -18.95 10.78 4.59
N GLY A 150 -20.20 11.04 4.99
CA GLY A 150 -21.40 10.51 4.34
C GLY A 150 -21.78 11.18 3.01
N SER A 151 -21.17 12.31 2.65
CA SER A 151 -21.53 13.05 1.43
C SER A 151 -21.06 12.35 0.16
N LYS A 152 -21.73 12.63 -0.97
CA LYS A 152 -21.43 12.05 -2.29
C LYS A 152 -19.97 12.28 -2.68
N MET A 153 -19.44 13.48 -2.44
CA MET A 153 -18.05 13.83 -2.77
C MET A 153 -17.01 12.92 -2.09
N TYR A 154 -17.17 12.65 -0.79
CA TYR A 154 -16.24 11.75 -0.09
C TYR A 154 -16.39 10.29 -0.54
N LYS A 155 -17.59 9.87 -0.94
CA LYS A 155 -17.78 8.55 -1.58
C LYS A 155 -17.07 8.47 -2.93
N ASN A 156 -17.14 9.53 -3.73
CA ASN A 156 -16.43 9.63 -5.00
C ASN A 156 -14.91 9.58 -4.77
N LEU A 157 -14.38 10.40 -3.85
CA LEU A 157 -12.96 10.38 -3.48
C LEU A 157 -12.49 8.98 -3.06
N ARG A 158 -13.24 8.30 -2.17
CA ARG A 158 -12.94 6.93 -1.74
C ARG A 158 -12.98 5.92 -2.90
N THR A 159 -13.83 6.16 -3.89
CA THR A 159 -13.95 5.32 -5.09
C THR A 159 -12.75 5.54 -6.01
N SER A 160 -12.41 6.80 -6.31
CA SER A 160 -11.26 7.15 -7.15
C SER A 160 -9.94 6.63 -6.58
N ILE A 161 -9.70 6.80 -5.28
CA ILE A 161 -8.51 6.22 -4.62
C ILE A 161 -8.47 4.69 -4.78
N ARG A 162 -9.62 4.01 -4.66
CA ARG A 162 -9.65 2.55 -4.84
C ARG A 162 -9.43 2.13 -6.27
N GLN A 163 -9.98 2.88 -7.23
CA GLN A 163 -9.79 2.62 -8.64
C GLN A 163 -8.31 2.73 -9.01
N GLU A 164 -7.66 3.82 -8.58
CA GLU A 164 -6.21 4.04 -8.77
C GLU A 164 -5.38 2.88 -8.20
N LEU A 165 -5.57 2.53 -6.93
CA LEU A 165 -4.78 1.45 -6.34
C LEU A 165 -5.10 0.08 -6.97
N SER A 166 -6.36 -0.15 -7.36
CA SER A 166 -6.75 -1.43 -7.97
C SER A 166 -6.22 -1.56 -9.40
N SER A 167 -6.13 -0.47 -10.17
CA SER A 167 -5.59 -0.48 -11.54
C SER A 167 -4.11 -0.86 -11.52
N MET A 168 -3.34 -0.45 -10.51
CA MET A 168 -1.95 -0.91 -10.32
C MET A 168 -1.89 -2.43 -10.17
N ILE A 169 -2.73 -3.02 -9.32
CA ILE A 169 -2.76 -4.48 -9.11
C ILE A 169 -3.16 -5.23 -10.38
N GLN A 170 -4.10 -4.67 -11.15
CA GLN A 170 -4.56 -5.27 -12.39
C GLN A 170 -3.52 -5.17 -13.52
N SER A 171 -2.82 -4.04 -13.62
CA SER A 171 -1.74 -3.84 -14.60
C SER A 171 -0.45 -4.56 -14.21
N GLY A 172 -0.25 -4.82 -12.91
CA GLY A 172 0.98 -5.38 -12.35
C GLY A 172 2.12 -4.35 -12.29
N SER A 173 1.82 -3.06 -12.41
CA SER A 173 2.82 -2.00 -12.47
C SER A 173 2.44 -0.75 -11.68
N ILE A 174 3.46 -0.05 -11.21
CA ILE A 174 3.36 1.33 -10.74
C ILE A 174 4.07 2.20 -11.77
N ASP A 175 3.30 3.09 -12.38
CA ASP A 175 3.78 4.06 -13.36
C ASP A 175 3.23 5.43 -12.97
N SER A 176 4.12 6.41 -12.86
CA SER A 176 3.78 7.77 -12.44
C SER A 176 3.61 8.74 -13.62
N ASP A 177 3.70 8.24 -14.87
CA ASP A 177 3.58 9.04 -16.10
C ASP A 177 2.18 9.60 -16.37
N GLU A 178 1.18 9.23 -15.58
CA GLU A 178 -0.17 9.70 -15.79
C GLU A 178 -0.43 11.09 -15.19
N GLU A 179 -0.78 12.03 -16.08
CA GLU A 179 -1.28 13.38 -15.82
C GLU A 179 -2.32 13.43 -14.69
N VAL A 180 -2.43 14.60 -14.05
CA VAL A 180 -3.46 14.89 -13.04
C VAL A 180 -4.84 14.58 -13.64
N GLU A 181 -5.50 13.53 -13.15
CA GLU A 181 -6.88 13.24 -13.54
C GLU A 181 -7.81 14.26 -12.85
N ILE A 182 -8.20 15.29 -13.60
CA ILE A 182 -9.27 16.20 -13.19
C ILE A 182 -10.60 15.52 -13.52
N ILE A 183 -11.29 15.01 -12.50
CA ILE A 183 -12.63 14.45 -12.67
C ILE A 183 -13.62 15.62 -12.74
N ASN A 184 -13.93 16.07 -13.95
CA ASN A 184 -15.01 17.03 -14.18
C ASN A 184 -16.37 16.31 -13.97
N GLU A 185 -17.18 16.76 -13.00
CA GLU A 185 -18.60 16.33 -12.96
C GLU A 185 -19.34 16.90 -14.17
N PRO A 186 -20.30 16.13 -14.76
CA PRO A 186 -21.26 16.65 -15.74
C PRO A 186 -22.30 17.59 -15.11
#